data_AF-A0A4D4L874-F1
#
_entry.id   AF-A0A4D4L874-F1
#
_cell.length_a   1.000
_cell.length_b   1.000
_cell.length_c   1.000
_cell.angle_alpha   90.00
_cell.angle_beta   90.00
_cell.angle_gamma   90.00
#
_symmetry.space_group_name_H-M   'P 1'
#
loop_
_entity.id
_entity.type
_entity.pdbx_description
1 polymer ?
#
loop_
_entity_poly.entity_id
_entity_poly.type
_entity_poly.pdbx_seq_one_letter_code
_entity_poly.pdbx_strand_id
1 'polypeptide(L)'
;MANVIDIAGLPPERIVFSPSPLAELGAALHVLSEPGHHPGLHGWATATASALKPDLADRLCEADFLWRTARSDLLLPAAPGATLAEELDALDRIDDETFVAAAFEIACSPSYTRHTPSPLVDADERARVREMAAARGPRQADFTDRMLEDPDGLRVWLRRLLEDCDQAFFADTWRRTRIQLAADARHKAELLRHKGLAEALASTSAALSLSEDGHSIVVDKLAGGRTTAVGDGITFIPTAFGWPHLVVLHAPGWRPVIQYPVATPELPRPPPWSSSSAASRPWPTRCGCGCAAPWPAARTPPVSSPSRTASRPRRSPATSPC
;
A
#
# COMPACT_ATOMS: atom_id res chain seq x y z
N MET A 1 -13.34 12.73 -4.73
CA MET A 1 -12.73 12.01 -5.88
C MET A 1 -12.51 10.58 -5.41
N ALA A 2 -12.58 9.59 -6.29
CA ALA A 2 -12.43 8.18 -5.90
C ALA A 2 -11.72 7.42 -7.02
N ASN A 3 -10.99 6.36 -6.66
CA ASN A 3 -10.52 5.40 -7.65
C ASN A 3 -11.62 4.38 -7.93
N VAL A 4 -11.84 4.06 -9.19
CA VAL A 4 -12.86 3.11 -9.62
C VAL A 4 -12.20 1.97 -10.37
N ILE A 5 -12.44 0.75 -9.91
CA ILE A 5 -12.00 -0.48 -10.56
C ILE A 5 -13.22 -1.15 -11.17
N ASP A 6 -13.30 -1.19 -12.49
CA ASP A 6 -14.34 -1.91 -13.22
C ASP A 6 -14.14 -3.43 -13.07
N ILE A 7 -15.19 -4.11 -12.63
CA ILE A 7 -15.25 -5.55 -12.40
C ILE A 7 -16.46 -6.18 -13.11
N ALA A 8 -17.08 -5.48 -14.07
CA ALA A 8 -18.25 -5.97 -14.78
C ALA A 8 -17.99 -7.36 -15.41
N GLY A 9 -18.80 -8.35 -15.02
CA GLY A 9 -18.66 -9.73 -15.52
C GLY A 9 -17.41 -10.47 -15.01
N LEU A 10 -16.68 -9.92 -14.04
CA LEU A 10 -15.53 -10.61 -13.44
C LEU A 10 -16.03 -11.80 -12.60
N PRO A 11 -15.59 -13.03 -12.90
CA PRO A 11 -16.05 -14.17 -12.13
C PRO A 11 -15.39 -14.17 -10.74
N PRO A 12 -16.10 -14.58 -9.67
CA PRO A 12 -15.61 -14.47 -8.29
C PRO A 12 -14.25 -15.15 -8.04
N GLU A 13 -13.92 -16.22 -8.75
CA GLU A 13 -12.63 -16.91 -8.68
C GLU A 13 -11.43 -16.06 -9.13
N ARG A 14 -11.67 -14.97 -9.86
CA ARG A 14 -10.63 -14.00 -10.25
C ARG A 14 -10.44 -12.88 -9.22
N ILE A 15 -11.17 -12.93 -8.10
CA ILE A 15 -10.99 -12.06 -6.95
C ILE A 15 -10.23 -12.85 -5.88
N VAL A 16 -8.94 -12.54 -5.71
CA VAL A 16 -8.04 -13.33 -4.87
C VAL A 16 -7.62 -12.55 -3.63
N PHE A 17 -7.65 -13.20 -2.47
CA PHE A 17 -7.01 -12.71 -1.25
C PHE A 17 -5.78 -13.57 -0.97
N SER A 18 -4.58 -12.98 -0.99
CA SER A 18 -3.34 -13.72 -0.77
C SER A 18 -2.28 -12.84 -0.09
N PRO A 19 -1.65 -13.32 1.00
CA PRO A 19 -0.44 -12.69 1.51
C PRO A 19 0.67 -12.69 0.46
N SER A 20 1.56 -11.71 0.54
CA SER A 20 2.76 -11.60 -0.30
C SER A 20 3.96 -11.21 0.57
N PRO A 21 5.03 -12.03 0.64
CA PRO A 21 6.24 -11.66 1.36
C PRO A 21 6.92 -10.40 0.79
N LEU A 22 6.97 -10.22 -0.53
CA LEU A 22 7.54 -9.04 -1.17
C LEU A 22 6.75 -7.77 -0.82
N ALA A 23 5.41 -7.85 -0.83
CA ALA A 23 4.57 -6.73 -0.46
C ALA A 23 4.65 -6.37 1.03
N GLU A 24 4.82 -7.37 1.89
CA GLU A 24 5.05 -7.16 3.32
C GLU A 24 6.44 -6.57 3.58
N LEU A 25 7.47 -7.03 2.87
CA LEU A 25 8.81 -6.44 2.93
C LEU A 25 8.78 -4.97 2.48
N GLY A 26 8.13 -4.66 1.36
CA GLY A 26 7.93 -3.28 0.92
C GLY A 26 7.22 -2.41 1.97
N ALA A 27 6.27 -2.97 2.72
CA ALA A 27 5.58 -2.26 3.80
C ALA A 27 6.49 -2.06 5.01
N ALA A 28 7.28 -3.06 5.39
CA ALA A 28 8.28 -2.95 6.45
C ALA A 28 9.34 -1.89 6.12
N LEU A 29 9.81 -1.83 4.87
CA LEU A 29 10.75 -0.81 4.39
C LEU A 29 10.16 0.61 4.42
N HIS A 30 8.88 0.76 4.09
CA HIS A 30 8.17 2.04 4.26
C HIS A 30 8.12 2.47 5.73
N VAL A 31 7.75 1.57 6.65
CA VAL A 31 7.71 1.84 8.09
C VAL A 31 9.08 2.25 8.63
N LEU A 32 10.15 1.61 8.15
CA LEU A 32 11.51 1.98 8.51
C LEU A 32 11.89 3.39 8.05
N SER A 33 11.45 3.79 6.85
CA SER A 33 11.73 5.10 6.26
C SER A 33 10.88 6.22 6.84
N GLU A 34 9.64 5.93 7.24
CA GLU A 34 8.65 6.90 7.74
C GLU A 34 7.99 6.45 9.06
N PRO A 35 8.75 6.17 10.13
CA PRO A 35 8.21 5.60 11.38
C PRO A 35 7.20 6.53 12.08
N GLY A 36 7.20 7.83 11.76
CA GLY A 36 6.24 8.80 12.29
C GLY A 36 4.80 8.55 11.83
N HIS A 37 4.59 7.90 10.68
CA HIS A 37 3.25 7.53 10.19
C HIS A 37 2.71 6.26 10.87
N HIS A 38 3.58 5.51 11.55
CA HIS A 38 3.31 4.18 12.09
C HIS A 38 3.58 4.11 13.60
N PRO A 39 2.82 4.83 14.44
CA PRO A 39 3.07 4.91 15.89
C PRO A 39 3.10 3.53 16.56
N GLY A 40 2.27 2.58 16.10
CA GLY A 40 2.23 1.20 16.59
C GLY A 40 3.49 0.38 16.33
N LEU A 41 4.32 0.80 15.38
CA LEU A 41 5.51 0.09 14.92
C LEU A 41 6.80 0.84 15.25
N HIS A 42 6.73 1.94 16.01
CA HIS A 42 7.89 2.75 16.34
C HIS A 42 8.99 1.95 17.08
N GLY A 43 8.58 1.08 18.01
CA GLY A 43 9.51 0.21 18.74
C GLY A 43 10.21 -0.79 17.82
N TRP A 44 9.46 -1.41 16.89
CA TRP A 44 10.03 -2.29 15.87
C TRP A 44 10.99 -1.53 14.95
N ALA A 45 10.59 -0.36 14.44
CA ALA A 45 11.40 0.43 13.53
C ALA A 45 12.71 0.89 14.17
N THR A 46 12.65 1.34 15.43
CA THR A 46 13.83 1.76 16.20
C THR A 46 14.79 0.60 16.44
N ALA A 47 14.28 -0.57 16.85
CA ALA A 47 15.10 -1.74 17.09
C ALA A 47 15.76 -2.24 15.81
N THR A 48 14.99 -2.37 14.72
CA THR A 48 15.50 -2.82 13.42
C THR A 48 16.53 -1.84 12.87
N ALA A 49 16.24 -0.53 12.85
CA ALA A 49 17.18 0.48 12.35
C ALA A 49 18.50 0.51 13.14
N SER A 50 18.45 0.31 14.46
CA SER A 50 19.65 0.27 15.32
C SER A 50 20.51 -0.98 15.10
N ALA A 51 19.93 -2.05 14.56
CA ALA A 51 20.62 -3.31 14.28
C ALA A 51 21.16 -3.40 12.83
N LEU A 52 20.78 -2.49 11.95
CA LEU A 52 21.23 -2.50 10.56
C LEU A 52 22.72 -2.23 10.45
N LYS A 53 23.40 -3.04 9.61
CA LYS A 53 24.79 -2.76 9.22
C LYS A 53 24.83 -1.45 8.42
N PRO A 54 25.86 -0.60 8.61
CA PRO A 54 25.97 0.68 7.89
C PRO A 54 25.86 0.55 6.37
N ASP A 55 26.51 -0.45 5.78
CA ASP A 55 26.46 -0.72 4.33
C ASP A 55 25.02 -0.98 3.82
N LEU A 56 24.25 -1.82 4.53
CA LEU A 56 22.87 -2.10 4.17
C LEU A 56 21.99 -0.85 4.34
N ALA A 57 22.23 -0.07 5.39
CA ALA A 57 21.52 1.19 5.62
C ALA A 57 21.78 2.22 4.52
N ASP A 58 23.03 2.33 4.03
CA ASP A 58 23.38 3.23 2.93
C ASP A 58 22.71 2.80 1.61
N ARG A 59 22.67 1.50 1.30
CA ARG A 59 21.95 0.96 0.12
C ARG A 59 20.44 1.12 0.22
N LEU A 60 19.87 0.99 1.42
CA LEU A 60 18.46 1.27 1.67
C LEU A 60 18.14 2.76 1.45
N CYS A 61 19.03 3.67 1.84
CA CYS A 61 18.89 5.09 1.51
C CYS A 61 18.92 5.35 -0.01
N GLU A 62 19.70 4.58 -0.78
CA GLU A 62 19.84 4.72 -2.24
C GLU A 62 18.51 4.49 -2.97
N ALA A 63 17.74 3.49 -2.52
CA ALA A 63 16.49 3.06 -3.15
C ALA A 63 15.22 3.50 -2.41
N ASP A 64 15.33 4.37 -1.39
CA ASP A 64 14.23 4.68 -0.48
C ASP A 64 12.97 5.20 -1.19
N PHE A 65 13.13 5.94 -2.30
CA PHE A 65 12.02 6.48 -3.08
C PHE A 65 11.06 5.40 -3.61
N LEU A 66 11.49 4.14 -3.76
CA LEU A 66 10.64 3.02 -4.18
C LEU A 66 9.58 2.62 -3.14
N TRP A 67 9.79 2.98 -1.86
CA TRP A 67 8.85 2.64 -0.77
C TRP A 67 8.52 3.80 0.16
N ARG A 68 9.33 4.85 0.22
CA ARG A 68 9.20 5.97 1.17
C ARG A 68 8.07 6.91 0.79
N THR A 69 8.14 7.49 -0.41
CA THR A 69 7.18 8.50 -0.89
C THR A 69 6.07 7.89 -1.74
N ALA A 70 6.40 6.80 -2.43
CA ALA A 70 5.54 5.99 -3.26
C ALA A 70 5.73 4.52 -2.86
N ARG A 71 4.72 3.67 -3.07
CA ARG A 71 4.89 2.20 -2.95
C ARG A 71 4.96 1.61 -4.35
N SER A 72 6.17 1.51 -4.89
CA SER A 72 6.44 1.04 -6.26
C SER A 72 5.68 -0.24 -6.57
N ASP A 73 5.22 -0.32 -7.82
CA ASP A 73 4.43 -1.44 -8.33
C ASP A 73 5.23 -2.75 -8.32
N LEU A 74 6.56 -2.64 -8.43
CA LEU A 74 7.49 -3.78 -8.30
C LEU A 74 7.35 -4.52 -6.96
N LEU A 75 6.88 -3.84 -5.92
CA LEU A 75 6.73 -4.40 -4.57
C LEU A 75 5.33 -4.96 -4.32
N LEU A 76 4.44 -4.99 -5.32
CA LEU A 76 3.04 -5.38 -5.16
C LEU A 76 2.67 -6.41 -6.25
N PRO A 77 3.09 -7.67 -6.09
CA PRO A 77 2.89 -8.69 -7.12
C PRO A 77 1.40 -8.97 -7.34
N ALA A 78 1.00 -8.93 -8.61
CA ALA A 78 -0.35 -9.29 -9.06
C ALA A 78 -0.74 -10.74 -8.76
N ALA A 79 0.25 -11.64 -8.72
CA ALA A 79 0.08 -13.04 -8.37
C ALA A 79 1.11 -13.40 -7.29
N PRO A 80 0.79 -13.20 -6.00
CA PRO A 80 1.70 -13.50 -4.91
C PRO A 80 2.19 -14.95 -4.91
N GLY A 81 3.47 -15.12 -4.62
CA GLY A 81 4.13 -16.41 -4.45
C GLY A 81 4.07 -16.88 -2.99
N ALA A 82 4.48 -18.12 -2.74
CA ALA A 82 4.53 -18.67 -1.38
C ALA A 82 5.74 -18.16 -0.59
N THR A 83 6.83 -17.77 -1.29
CA THR A 83 8.09 -17.31 -0.69
C THR A 83 8.59 -16.04 -1.34
N LEU A 84 9.46 -15.30 -0.61
CA LEU A 84 10.11 -14.11 -1.16
C LEU A 84 10.94 -14.47 -2.41
N ALA A 85 11.63 -15.60 -2.39
CA ALA A 85 12.43 -16.07 -3.53
C ALA A 85 11.57 -16.26 -4.79
N GLU A 86 10.41 -16.91 -4.68
CA GLU A 86 9.49 -17.11 -5.80
C GLU A 86 8.96 -15.78 -6.37
N GLU A 87 8.67 -14.80 -5.50
CA GLU A 87 8.20 -13.49 -5.93
C GLU A 87 9.30 -12.65 -6.58
N LEU A 88 10.55 -12.75 -6.09
CA LEU A 88 11.70 -12.15 -6.75
C LEU A 88 12.00 -12.84 -8.09
N ASP A 89 11.82 -14.16 -8.20
CA ASP A 89 11.98 -14.89 -9.46
C ASP A 89 10.90 -14.49 -10.49
N ALA A 90 9.71 -14.10 -10.03
CA ALA A 90 8.70 -13.51 -10.88
C ALA A 90 9.11 -12.09 -11.32
N LEU A 91 9.65 -11.27 -10.42
CA LEU A 91 10.16 -9.93 -10.71
C LEU A 91 11.28 -9.95 -11.77
N ASP A 92 12.18 -10.93 -11.70
CA ASP A 92 13.27 -11.12 -12.68
C ASP A 92 12.80 -11.50 -14.08
N ARG A 93 11.57 -12.03 -14.21
CA ARG A 93 10.98 -12.43 -15.49
C ARG A 93 10.21 -11.30 -16.17
N ILE A 94 10.06 -10.16 -15.51
CA ILE A 94 9.42 -8.98 -16.08
C ILE A 94 10.38 -8.35 -17.09
N ASP A 95 9.89 -8.03 -18.28
CA ASP A 95 10.67 -7.34 -19.31
C ASP A 95 11.11 -5.94 -18.85
N ASP A 96 12.16 -5.40 -19.47
CA ASP A 96 12.75 -4.13 -19.07
C ASP A 96 11.78 -2.94 -19.16
N GLU A 97 10.95 -2.90 -20.21
CA GLU A 97 10.00 -1.79 -20.39
C GLU A 97 8.97 -1.78 -19.25
N THR A 98 8.42 -2.94 -18.92
CA THR A 98 7.46 -3.12 -17.82
C THR A 98 8.11 -2.88 -16.46
N PHE A 99 9.34 -3.36 -16.24
CA PHE A 99 10.09 -3.15 -15.01
C PHE A 99 10.34 -1.65 -14.75
N VAL A 100 10.83 -0.95 -15.77
CA VAL A 100 11.13 0.49 -15.67
C VAL A 100 9.85 1.31 -15.52
N ALA A 101 8.79 0.97 -16.26
CA ALA A 101 7.49 1.62 -16.09
C ALA A 101 6.96 1.46 -14.65
N ALA A 102 6.93 0.23 -14.12
CA ALA A 102 6.46 -0.07 -12.76
C ALA A 102 7.30 0.58 -11.65
N ALA A 103 8.59 0.82 -11.89
CA ALA A 103 9.44 1.56 -10.96
C ALA A 103 9.08 3.06 -10.88
N PHE A 104 8.72 3.66 -12.02
CA PHE A 104 8.49 5.09 -12.14
C PHE A 104 7.02 5.52 -12.11
N GLU A 105 6.07 4.62 -12.29
CA GLU A 105 4.64 4.94 -12.46
C GLU A 105 4.10 5.80 -11.30
N ILE A 106 4.32 5.39 -10.04
CA ILE A 106 3.81 6.15 -8.88
C ILE A 106 4.69 7.36 -8.53
N ALA A 107 6.00 7.24 -8.75
CA ALA A 107 6.90 8.36 -8.51
C ALA A 107 6.63 9.48 -9.52
N CYS A 108 6.26 9.19 -10.77
CA CYS A 108 6.22 10.18 -11.83
C CYS A 108 4.81 10.47 -12.38
N SER A 109 3.77 9.76 -11.97
CA SER A 109 2.39 9.99 -12.39
C SER A 109 1.42 9.99 -11.20
N PRO A 110 1.03 11.15 -10.64
CA PRO A 110 0.15 11.21 -9.48
C PRO A 110 -1.30 10.83 -9.76
N SER A 111 -1.64 10.33 -10.96
CA SER A 111 -3.05 10.11 -11.34
C SER A 111 -3.33 8.85 -12.15
N TYR A 112 -2.36 8.08 -12.66
CA TYR A 112 -2.61 6.87 -13.49
C TYR A 112 -3.65 7.09 -14.62
N THR A 113 -3.90 8.34 -15.02
CA THR A 113 -4.96 8.69 -15.98
C THR A 113 -4.49 8.60 -17.42
N ARG A 114 -3.18 8.43 -17.63
CA ARG A 114 -2.55 8.35 -18.95
C ARG A 114 -1.74 7.07 -19.03
N HIS A 115 -2.00 6.30 -20.07
CA HIS A 115 -1.06 5.28 -20.53
C HIS A 115 0.14 6.02 -21.15
N THR A 116 1.30 5.97 -20.49
CA THR A 116 2.55 6.53 -21.02
C THR A 116 3.40 5.41 -21.63
N PRO A 117 4.08 5.63 -22.76
CA PRO A 117 5.06 4.69 -23.28
C PRO A 117 6.23 4.53 -22.31
N SER A 118 6.99 3.45 -22.40
CA SER A 118 8.15 3.26 -21.52
C SER A 118 9.24 4.32 -21.80
N PRO A 119 9.88 4.91 -20.78
CA PRO A 119 11.01 5.84 -20.96
C PRO A 119 12.26 5.18 -21.55
N LEU A 120 12.27 3.85 -21.73
CA LEU A 120 13.31 3.16 -22.48
C LEU A 120 13.16 3.35 -24.00
N VAL A 121 11.94 3.54 -24.49
CA VAL A 121 11.63 3.59 -25.93
C VAL A 121 11.10 4.94 -26.38
N ASP A 122 10.68 5.81 -25.46
CA ASP A 122 10.17 7.16 -25.74
C ASP A 122 11.08 8.25 -25.13
N ALA A 123 11.61 9.12 -25.99
CA ALA A 123 12.57 10.15 -25.59
C ALA A 123 11.95 11.28 -24.77
N ASP A 124 10.69 11.64 -25.05
CA ASP A 124 9.98 12.70 -24.33
C ASP A 124 9.64 12.22 -22.91
N GLU A 125 9.20 10.98 -22.78
CA GLU A 125 8.97 10.35 -21.48
C GLU A 125 10.26 10.16 -20.70
N ARG A 126 11.35 9.76 -21.37
CA ARG A 126 12.69 9.68 -20.76
C ARG A 126 13.13 11.04 -20.19
N ALA A 127 12.95 12.12 -20.94
CA ALA A 127 13.26 13.47 -20.48
C ALA A 127 12.39 13.88 -19.28
N ARG A 128 11.09 13.59 -19.34
CA ARG A 128 10.13 13.86 -18.26
C ARG A 128 10.50 13.16 -16.96
N VAL A 129 10.77 11.85 -17.01
CA VAL A 129 11.14 11.05 -15.83
C VAL A 129 12.45 11.57 -15.21
N ARG A 130 13.44 11.92 -16.03
CA ARG A 130 14.70 12.54 -15.57
C ARG A 130 14.48 13.89 -14.88
N GLU A 131 13.66 14.77 -15.46
CA GLU A 131 13.33 16.07 -14.85
C GLU A 131 12.67 15.89 -13.48
N MET A 132 11.71 14.97 -13.39
CA MET A 132 11.02 14.68 -12.13
C MET A 132 11.94 14.06 -11.07
N ALA A 133 12.87 13.19 -11.48
CA ALA A 133 13.87 12.62 -10.60
C ALA A 133 14.84 13.70 -10.08
N ALA A 134 15.32 14.58 -10.96
CA ALA A 134 16.19 15.69 -10.61
C ALA A 134 15.54 16.65 -9.60
N ALA A 135 14.24 16.92 -9.75
CA ALA A 135 13.49 17.77 -8.81
C ALA A 135 13.42 17.20 -7.38
N ARG A 136 13.69 15.91 -7.19
CA ARG A 136 13.70 15.23 -5.89
C ARG A 136 15.10 15.06 -5.28
N GLY A 137 16.13 15.44 -6.03
CA GLY A 137 17.50 15.50 -5.55
C GLY A 137 18.45 14.56 -6.29
N PRO A 138 19.77 14.75 -6.09
CA PRO A 138 20.80 14.09 -6.88
C PRO A 138 20.74 12.57 -6.78
N ARG A 139 20.46 12.02 -5.60
CA ARG A 139 20.38 10.56 -5.41
C ARG A 139 19.30 9.92 -6.30
N GLN A 140 18.12 10.53 -6.38
CA GLN A 140 17.05 9.98 -7.20
C GLN A 140 17.34 10.17 -8.69
N ALA A 141 18.01 11.27 -9.07
CA ALA A 141 18.49 11.46 -10.43
C ALA A 141 19.49 10.36 -10.83
N ASP A 142 20.52 10.12 -10.02
CA ASP A 142 21.55 9.12 -10.28
C ASP A 142 20.94 7.71 -10.39
N PHE A 143 20.01 7.36 -9.48
CA PHE A 143 19.32 6.07 -9.54
C PHE A 143 18.47 5.93 -10.80
N THR A 144 17.80 7.03 -11.21
CA THR A 144 16.96 7.06 -12.41
C THR A 144 17.81 6.89 -13.66
N ASP A 145 18.94 7.58 -13.76
CA ASP A 145 19.86 7.44 -14.88
C ASP A 145 20.41 6.02 -14.98
N ARG A 146 20.85 5.44 -13.85
CA ARG A 146 21.28 4.05 -13.79
C ARG A 146 20.20 3.07 -14.25
N MET A 147 18.94 3.27 -13.86
CA MET A 147 17.82 2.44 -14.32
C MET A 147 17.59 2.52 -15.82
N LEU A 148 17.69 3.73 -16.39
CA LEU A 148 17.44 3.98 -17.81
C LEU A 148 18.62 3.57 -18.72
N GLU A 149 19.79 3.31 -18.14
CA GLU A 149 21.01 2.87 -18.83
C GLU A 149 21.24 1.36 -18.72
N ASP A 150 20.98 0.78 -17.54
CA ASP A 150 21.19 -0.63 -17.24
C ASP A 150 20.06 -1.19 -16.34
N PRO A 151 18.85 -1.42 -16.90
CA PRO A 151 17.71 -1.92 -16.14
C PRO A 151 17.99 -3.31 -15.55
N ASP A 152 18.67 -4.18 -16.29
CA ASP A 152 19.06 -5.53 -15.84
C ASP A 152 20.00 -5.49 -14.63
N GLY A 153 21.08 -4.71 -14.71
CA GLY A 153 22.04 -4.58 -13.62
C GLY A 153 21.41 -3.95 -12.38
N LEU A 154 20.48 -3.00 -12.56
CA LEU A 154 19.71 -2.45 -11.45
C LEU A 154 18.75 -3.48 -10.84
N ARG A 155 18.06 -4.29 -11.64
CA ARG A 155 17.17 -5.37 -11.17
C ARG A 155 17.93 -6.38 -10.32
N VAL A 156 19.10 -6.83 -10.79
CA VAL A 156 20.00 -7.73 -10.03
C VAL A 156 20.43 -7.10 -8.70
N TRP A 157 20.77 -5.81 -8.71
CA TRP A 157 21.14 -5.09 -7.49
C TRP A 157 19.98 -4.97 -6.51
N LEU A 158 18.77 -4.65 -7.01
CA LEU A 158 17.57 -4.52 -6.18
C LEU A 158 17.18 -5.86 -5.55
N ARG A 159 17.22 -6.96 -6.31
CA ARG A 159 17.05 -8.32 -5.78
C ARG A 159 17.98 -8.57 -4.59
N ARG A 160 19.28 -8.33 -4.78
CA ARG A 160 20.28 -8.55 -3.72
C ARG A 160 20.02 -7.68 -2.50
N LEU A 161 19.58 -6.44 -2.69
CA LEU A 161 19.19 -5.55 -1.58
C LEU A 161 18.01 -6.16 -0.79
N LEU A 162 16.98 -6.67 -1.47
CA LEU A 162 15.82 -7.27 -0.81
C LEU A 162 16.16 -8.59 -0.11
N GLU A 163 17.03 -9.42 -0.70
CA GLU A 163 17.57 -10.64 -0.07
C GLU A 163 18.40 -10.32 1.18
N ASP A 164 19.25 -9.29 1.13
CA ASP A 164 19.99 -8.82 2.29
C ASP A 164 19.05 -8.28 3.40
N CYS A 165 17.93 -7.65 3.04
CA CYS A 165 16.90 -7.24 4.00
C CYS A 165 16.21 -8.45 4.65
N ASP A 166 15.92 -9.49 3.87
CA ASP A 166 15.39 -10.76 4.38
C ASP A 166 16.32 -11.36 5.43
N GLN A 167 17.61 -11.47 5.11
CA GLN A 167 18.60 -11.99 6.04
C GLN A 167 18.76 -11.11 7.29
N ALA A 168 18.72 -9.79 7.13
CA ALA A 168 18.99 -8.85 8.22
C ALA A 168 17.84 -8.75 9.24
N PHE A 169 16.59 -8.70 8.78
CA PHE A 169 15.44 -8.50 9.68
C PHE A 169 14.12 -9.11 9.19
N PHE A 170 13.92 -9.21 7.88
CA PHE A 170 12.59 -9.50 7.36
C PHE A 170 12.20 -10.97 7.51
N ALA A 171 13.12 -11.93 7.46
CA ALA A 171 12.80 -13.34 7.69
C ALA A 171 12.17 -13.57 9.08
N ASP A 172 12.68 -12.90 10.13
CA ASP A 172 12.08 -12.99 11.47
C ASP A 172 10.70 -12.31 11.52
N THR A 173 10.59 -11.15 10.88
CA THR A 173 9.35 -10.38 10.79
C THR A 173 8.25 -11.20 10.09
N TRP A 174 8.56 -11.79 8.93
CA TRP A 174 7.65 -12.63 8.16
C TRP A 174 7.21 -13.86 8.93
N ARG A 175 8.11 -14.54 9.65
CA ARG A 175 7.73 -15.69 10.49
C ARG A 175 6.67 -15.34 11.53
N ARG A 176 6.70 -14.12 12.08
CA ARG A 176 5.74 -13.66 13.10
C ARG A 176 4.40 -13.25 12.50
N THR A 177 4.39 -12.63 11.31
CA THR A 177 3.16 -12.07 10.74
C THR A 177 2.44 -13.02 9.78
N ARG A 178 3.16 -13.91 9.08
CA ARG A 178 2.59 -14.73 7.99
C ARG A 178 1.35 -15.55 8.37
N ILE A 179 1.28 -16.07 9.59
CA ILE A 179 0.14 -16.88 10.06
C ILE A 179 -1.12 -16.01 10.17
N GLN A 180 -0.98 -14.82 10.76
CA GLN A 180 -2.08 -13.87 10.88
C GLN A 180 -2.55 -13.38 9.50
N LEU A 181 -1.62 -13.05 8.61
CA LEU A 181 -1.94 -12.60 7.25
C LEU A 181 -2.67 -13.69 6.45
N ALA A 182 -2.21 -14.94 6.54
CA ALA A 182 -2.87 -16.07 5.89
C ALA A 182 -4.27 -16.35 6.48
N ALA A 183 -4.45 -16.21 7.79
CA ALA A 183 -5.74 -16.36 8.44
C ALA A 183 -6.72 -15.26 8.01
N ASP A 184 -6.27 -14.01 7.92
CA ASP A 184 -7.09 -12.90 7.42
C ASP A 184 -7.48 -13.11 5.95
N ALA A 185 -6.52 -13.39 5.06
CA ALA A 185 -6.80 -13.66 3.65
C ALA A 185 -7.83 -14.79 3.46
N ARG A 186 -7.66 -15.90 4.20
CA ARG A 186 -8.63 -17.01 4.18
C ARG A 186 -10.01 -16.55 4.65
N HIS A 187 -10.08 -15.79 5.74
CA HIS A 187 -11.35 -15.27 6.23
C HIS A 187 -12.05 -14.37 5.20
N LYS A 188 -11.31 -13.49 4.51
CA LYS A 188 -11.86 -12.64 3.44
C LYS A 188 -12.34 -13.45 2.24
N ALA A 189 -11.59 -14.47 1.84
CA ALA A 189 -12.01 -15.39 0.78
C ALA A 189 -13.29 -16.17 1.15
N GLU A 190 -13.44 -16.58 2.41
CA GLU A 190 -14.67 -17.21 2.91
C GLU A 190 -15.87 -16.25 2.93
N LEU A 191 -15.65 -14.99 3.33
CA LEU A 191 -16.69 -13.96 3.24
C LEU A 191 -17.12 -13.71 1.79
N LEU A 192 -16.16 -13.60 0.87
CA LEU A 192 -16.45 -13.46 -0.56
C LEU A 192 -17.31 -14.63 -1.06
N ARG A 193 -16.95 -15.87 -0.70
CA ARG A 193 -17.65 -17.08 -1.15
C ARG A 193 -19.08 -17.18 -0.60
N HIS A 194 -19.29 -16.86 0.67
CA HIS A 194 -20.57 -17.13 1.36
C HIS A 194 -21.48 -15.92 1.49
N LYS A 195 -20.92 -14.72 1.52
CA LYS A 195 -21.65 -13.46 1.73
C LYS A 195 -21.51 -12.46 0.58
N GLY A 196 -20.66 -12.75 -0.40
CA GLY A 196 -20.46 -11.93 -1.59
C GLY A 196 -19.43 -10.80 -1.42
N LEU A 197 -19.18 -10.10 -2.53
CA LEU A 197 -18.09 -9.13 -2.64
C LEU A 197 -18.30 -7.90 -1.74
N ALA A 198 -19.52 -7.38 -1.63
CA ALA A 198 -19.80 -6.18 -0.82
C ALA A 198 -19.39 -6.37 0.66
N GLU A 199 -19.75 -7.51 1.25
CA GLU A 199 -19.37 -7.86 2.62
C GLU A 199 -17.85 -8.06 2.75
N ALA A 200 -17.23 -8.74 1.77
CA ALA A 200 -15.79 -8.95 1.76
C ALA A 200 -15.05 -7.59 1.78
N LEU A 201 -15.41 -6.66 0.89
CA LEU A 201 -14.83 -5.31 0.81
C LEU A 201 -15.02 -4.51 2.09
N ALA A 202 -16.24 -4.48 2.64
CA ALA A 202 -16.55 -3.78 3.89
C ALA A 202 -15.71 -4.31 5.06
N SER A 203 -15.44 -5.62 5.07
CA SER A 203 -14.58 -6.25 6.07
C SER A 203 -13.08 -5.97 5.86
N THR A 204 -12.66 -5.66 4.63
CA THR A 204 -11.27 -5.37 4.26
C THR A 204 -10.89 -3.93 4.62
N SER A 205 -11.73 -2.96 4.29
CA SER A 205 -11.52 -1.56 4.67
C SER A 205 -12.80 -0.76 4.52
N ALA A 206 -13.03 0.19 5.43
CA ALA A 206 -14.14 1.15 5.32
C ALA A 206 -14.01 2.10 4.10
N ALA A 207 -12.81 2.19 3.50
CA ALA A 207 -12.58 2.98 2.29
C ALA A 207 -12.93 2.22 1.00
N LEU A 208 -13.36 0.95 1.08
CA LEU A 208 -13.76 0.14 -0.06
C LEU A 208 -15.27 -0.06 -0.06
N SER A 209 -15.91 0.20 -1.20
CA SER A 209 -17.33 -0.09 -1.40
C SER A 209 -17.58 -0.65 -2.80
N LEU A 210 -18.72 -1.31 -2.96
CA LEU A 210 -19.22 -1.76 -4.24
C LEU A 210 -20.22 -0.71 -4.76
N SER A 211 -20.17 -0.40 -6.06
CA SER A 211 -21.18 0.45 -6.71
C SER A 211 -22.57 -0.17 -6.63
N GLU A 212 -23.61 0.66 -6.73
CA GLU A 212 -25.01 0.20 -6.65
C GLU A 212 -25.36 -0.84 -7.72
N ASP A 213 -24.75 -0.74 -8.91
CA ASP A 213 -24.92 -1.69 -10.00
C ASP A 213 -24.05 -2.97 -9.86
N GLY A 214 -23.19 -3.04 -8.85
CA GLY A 214 -22.32 -4.18 -8.60
C GLY A 214 -21.14 -4.34 -9.56
N HIS A 215 -20.93 -3.39 -10.47
CA HIS A 215 -19.96 -3.50 -11.55
C HIS A 215 -18.63 -2.81 -11.27
N SER A 216 -18.49 -2.11 -10.15
CA SER A 216 -17.28 -1.37 -9.85
C SER A 216 -16.96 -1.35 -8.37
N ILE A 217 -15.67 -1.52 -8.05
CA ILE A 217 -15.13 -1.27 -6.72
C ILE A 217 -14.76 0.20 -6.64
N VAL A 218 -15.31 0.90 -5.66
CA VAL A 218 -15.01 2.31 -5.39
C VAL A 218 -14.06 2.35 -4.20
N VAL A 219 -12.96 3.08 -4.36
CA VAL A 219 -11.96 3.30 -3.32
C VAL A 219 -11.97 4.78 -2.95
N ASP A 220 -12.40 5.08 -1.72
CA ASP A 220 -12.45 6.44 -1.18
C ASP A 220 -11.03 6.94 -0.89
N LYS A 221 -10.44 7.60 -1.89
CA LYS A 221 -9.10 8.20 -1.86
C LYS A 221 -9.12 9.57 -2.51
N LEU A 222 -8.28 10.48 -2.02
CA LEU A 222 -8.22 11.86 -2.53
C LEU A 222 -7.82 11.96 -4.02
N ALA A 223 -7.12 10.97 -4.57
CA ALA A 223 -6.77 10.89 -5.98
C ALA A 223 -7.84 10.09 -6.75
N GLY A 224 -8.27 10.60 -7.91
CA GLY A 224 -9.21 9.93 -8.80
C GLY A 224 -8.50 9.23 -9.96
N GLY A 225 -8.93 8.01 -10.26
CA GLY A 225 -8.37 7.15 -11.30
C GLY A 225 -9.39 6.08 -11.70
N ARG A 226 -9.28 5.54 -12.91
CA ARG A 226 -10.13 4.45 -13.39
C ARG A 226 -9.24 3.35 -13.95
N THR A 227 -9.54 2.12 -13.59
CA THR A 227 -8.91 0.92 -14.16
C THR A 227 -9.95 -0.17 -14.36
N THR A 228 -9.55 -1.27 -14.99
CA THR A 228 -10.38 -2.46 -15.16
C THR A 228 -9.64 -3.68 -14.62
N ALA A 229 -10.38 -4.53 -13.92
CA ALA A 229 -9.94 -5.86 -13.54
C ALA A 229 -10.50 -6.92 -14.51
N VAL A 230 -11.29 -6.53 -15.51
CA VAL A 230 -11.92 -7.45 -16.47
C VAL A 230 -10.83 -8.17 -17.27
N GLY A 231 -10.91 -9.50 -17.35
CA GLY A 231 -9.85 -10.33 -17.90
C GLY A 231 -8.87 -10.78 -16.82
N ASP A 232 -8.06 -9.87 -16.28
CA ASP A 232 -6.93 -10.29 -15.45
C ASP A 232 -7.31 -10.64 -14.01
N GLY A 233 -8.38 -10.07 -13.46
CA GLY A 233 -8.81 -10.22 -12.07
C GLY A 233 -8.29 -9.14 -11.14
N ILE A 234 -8.46 -9.33 -9.83
CA ILE A 234 -8.01 -8.40 -8.79
C ILE A 234 -7.42 -9.17 -7.62
N THR A 235 -6.35 -8.64 -7.02
CA THR A 235 -5.70 -9.25 -5.86
C THR A 235 -5.72 -8.32 -4.66
N PHE A 236 -6.08 -8.89 -3.52
CA PHE A 236 -6.09 -8.24 -2.23
C PHE A 236 -4.97 -8.82 -1.37
N ILE A 237 -4.05 -7.96 -0.92
CA ILE A 237 -2.87 -8.36 -0.15
C ILE A 237 -2.99 -7.81 1.28
N PRO A 238 -3.20 -8.66 2.29
CA PRO A 238 -3.14 -8.21 3.68
C PRO A 238 -1.71 -7.82 4.07
N THR A 239 -1.56 -6.82 4.93
CA THR A 239 -0.27 -6.42 5.50
C THR A 239 -0.37 -6.07 6.98
N ALA A 240 0.63 -6.45 7.79
CA ALA A 240 0.72 -6.05 9.20
C ALA A 240 1.43 -4.69 9.36
N PHE A 241 2.19 -4.28 8.34
CA PHE A 241 2.96 -3.03 8.30
C PHE A 241 2.26 -1.91 7.52
N GLY A 242 1.04 -2.14 7.04
CA GLY A 242 0.33 -1.18 6.20
C GLY A 242 -0.39 -0.06 6.95
N TRP A 243 -0.81 -0.23 8.22
CA TRP A 243 -1.67 0.77 8.87
C TRP A 243 -0.95 2.11 9.00
N PRO A 244 -1.52 3.25 8.58
CA PRO A 244 -2.92 3.48 8.20
C PRO A 244 -3.20 3.46 6.69
N HIS A 245 -2.24 3.04 5.87
CA HIS A 245 -2.29 3.12 4.41
C HIS A 245 -3.04 1.95 3.77
N LEU A 246 -4.07 2.27 3.00
CA LEU A 246 -4.60 1.39 1.95
C LEU A 246 -3.87 1.74 0.65
N VAL A 247 -3.19 0.78 0.02
CA VAL A 247 -2.49 1.00 -1.26
C VAL A 247 -3.33 0.37 -2.37
N VAL A 248 -3.46 1.09 -3.48
CA VAL A 248 -4.17 0.59 -4.68
C VAL A 248 -3.22 0.81 -5.84
N LEU A 249 -2.84 -0.28 -6.48
CA LEU A 249 -2.06 -0.33 -7.69
C LEU A 249 -3.01 -0.62 -8.84
N HIS A 250 -2.89 0.19 -9.88
CA HIS A 250 -3.70 0.04 -11.08
C HIS A 250 -3.00 0.57 -12.33
N ALA A 251 -1.69 0.37 -12.41
CA ALA A 251 -0.91 0.67 -13.60
C ALA A 251 -1.53 -0.01 -14.84
N PRO A 252 -1.60 0.67 -15.99
CA PRO A 252 -2.07 0.06 -17.22
C PRO A 252 -1.29 -1.22 -17.55
N GLY A 253 -2.02 -2.29 -17.93
CA GLY A 253 -1.40 -3.60 -18.26
C GLY A 253 -1.09 -4.49 -17.05
N TRP A 254 -1.32 -4.02 -15.82
CA TRP A 254 -1.20 -4.82 -14.61
C TRP A 254 -2.57 -5.20 -14.06
N ARG A 255 -2.69 -6.45 -13.59
CA ARG A 255 -3.80 -6.87 -12.73
C ARG A 255 -3.85 -5.92 -11.52
N PRO A 256 -5.01 -5.27 -11.23
CA PRO A 256 -5.13 -4.40 -10.07
C PRO A 256 -4.83 -5.11 -8.75
N VAL A 257 -4.11 -4.41 -7.88
CA VAL A 257 -3.73 -4.90 -6.55
C VAL A 257 -4.18 -3.92 -5.47
N ILE A 258 -4.81 -4.42 -4.42
CA ILE A 258 -5.16 -3.66 -3.22
C ILE A 258 -4.40 -4.24 -2.04
N GLN A 259 -3.38 -3.54 -1.55
CA GLN A 259 -2.75 -3.87 -0.27
C GLN A 259 -3.49 -3.16 0.87
N TYR A 260 -3.93 -3.92 1.88
CA TYR A 260 -4.75 -3.42 2.98
C TYR A 260 -4.20 -3.83 4.35
N PRO A 261 -4.28 -2.94 5.36
CA PRO A 261 -3.82 -3.27 6.70
C PRO A 261 -4.75 -4.29 7.34
N VAL A 262 -4.20 -5.36 7.90
CA VAL A 262 -4.98 -6.22 8.79
C VAL A 262 -5.29 -5.44 10.07
N ALA A 263 -6.50 -5.58 10.58
CA ALA A 263 -6.86 -4.99 11.87
C ALA A 263 -5.99 -5.66 12.95
N THR A 264 -5.03 -4.91 13.50
CA THR A 264 -4.28 -5.38 14.67
C THR A 264 -5.20 -5.34 15.88
N PRO A 265 -5.39 -6.46 16.62
CA PRO A 265 -6.06 -6.41 17.91
C PRO A 265 -5.28 -5.49 18.85
N GLU A 266 -5.87 -4.34 19.16
CA GLU A 266 -5.47 -3.33 20.16
C GLU A 266 -4.09 -2.67 20.03
N LEU A 267 -4.12 -1.40 19.62
CA LEU A 267 -3.37 -0.37 20.34
C LEU A 267 -4.36 0.46 21.16
N PRO A 268 -4.12 0.70 22.46
CA PRO A 268 -4.92 1.63 23.23
C PRO A 268 -4.94 2.98 22.54
N ARG A 269 -6.13 3.56 22.40
CA ARG A 269 -6.30 4.93 21.93
C ARG A 269 -5.39 5.85 22.76
N PRO A 270 -4.54 6.68 22.14
CA PRO A 270 -3.64 7.53 22.89
C PRO A 270 -4.46 8.48 23.80
N PRO A 271 -4.01 8.72 25.05
CA PRO A 271 -4.63 9.73 25.89
C PRO A 271 -4.53 11.11 25.20
N PRO A 272 -5.46 12.04 25.48
CA PRO A 272 -5.40 13.38 24.93
C PRO A 272 -4.05 14.02 25.28
N TRP A 273 -3.44 14.60 24.24
CA TRP A 273 -2.09 15.16 24.19
C TRP A 273 -1.61 15.83 25.49
N SER A 274 -0.39 15.49 25.91
CA SER A 274 0.44 16.37 26.73
C SER A 274 1.80 16.51 26.06
N SER A 275 2.24 17.75 25.91
CA SER A 275 3.49 18.11 25.25
C SER A 275 4.68 17.69 26.12
N SER A 276 5.44 16.70 25.66
CA SER A 276 6.81 16.46 26.10
C SER A 276 7.65 16.06 24.88
N SER A 277 8.51 16.98 24.44
CA SER A 277 9.48 16.73 23.38
C SER A 277 10.63 15.87 23.92
N ALA A 278 10.69 14.61 23.50
CA ALA A 278 11.92 13.83 23.53
C ALA A 278 12.33 13.58 22.07
N ALA A 279 13.48 14.11 21.68
CA ALA A 279 14.01 13.98 20.32
C ALA A 279 14.49 12.55 20.07
N SER A 280 13.60 11.72 19.53
CA SER A 280 13.96 10.44 18.90
C SER A 280 14.68 10.76 17.58
N ARG A 281 15.93 10.34 17.41
CA ARG A 281 16.61 10.42 16.11
C ARG A 281 16.09 9.27 15.24
N PRO A 282 15.36 9.53 14.14
CA PRO A 282 14.88 8.46 13.26
C PRO A 282 15.97 8.04 12.28
N TRP A 283 15.66 6.98 11.50
CA TRP A 283 16.21 6.57 10.19
C TRP A 283 17.44 7.36 9.72
N PRO A 284 18.57 6.70 9.42
CA PRO A 284 19.89 7.31 9.52
C PRO A 284 19.91 8.70 8.87
N THR A 285 20.45 9.68 9.60
CA THR A 285 20.73 11.07 9.18
C THR A 285 21.49 11.18 7.85
N ARG A 286 21.87 10.05 7.26
CA ARG A 286 22.50 9.84 5.95
C ARG A 286 21.54 9.94 4.76
N CYS A 287 20.24 9.71 4.96
CA CYS A 287 19.33 9.70 3.82
C CYS A 287 18.98 11.11 3.30
N GLY A 288 19.24 12.19 4.05
CA GLY A 288 18.93 13.57 3.63
C GLY A 288 17.42 13.82 3.51
N CYS A 289 16.82 14.48 4.51
CA CYS A 289 15.38 14.77 4.48
C CYS A 289 15.05 15.84 3.43
N GLY A 290 14.75 15.41 2.20
CA GLY A 290 13.92 16.17 1.27
C GLY A 290 12.45 16.07 1.69
N CYS A 291 11.75 17.22 1.71
CA CYS A 291 10.32 17.29 2.04
C CYS A 291 9.50 16.44 1.07
N ALA A 292 9.01 15.29 1.53
CA ALA A 292 8.02 14.49 0.79
C ALA A 292 6.62 15.10 1.01
N ALA A 293 5.83 15.19 -0.06
CA ALA A 293 4.42 15.55 0.05
C ALA A 293 3.65 14.45 0.83
N PRO A 294 2.68 14.82 1.68
CA PRO A 294 2.01 13.88 2.59
C PRO A 294 1.07 12.90 1.88
N TRP A 295 1.06 11.66 2.34
CA TRP A 295 0.03 10.67 2.04
C TRP A 295 -1.30 11.11 2.66
N PRO A 296 -2.43 11.04 1.93
CA PRO A 296 -3.72 11.25 2.56
C PRO A 296 -4.12 10.02 3.39
N ALA A 297 -4.25 10.21 4.71
CA ALA A 297 -4.85 9.22 5.59
C ALA A 297 -6.32 8.97 5.21
N ALA A 298 -6.73 7.69 5.19
CA ALA A 298 -8.15 7.35 5.09
C ALA A 298 -8.88 7.93 6.32
N ARG A 299 -9.93 8.73 6.10
CA ARG A 299 -10.73 9.30 7.18
C ARG A 299 -11.65 8.22 7.74
N THR A 300 -11.61 7.99 9.05
CA THR A 300 -12.71 7.32 9.75
C THR A 300 -13.89 8.28 9.86
N PRO A 301 -15.08 7.95 9.34
CA PRO A 301 -16.26 8.78 9.58
C PRO A 301 -16.65 8.67 11.06
N PRO A 302 -17.12 9.77 11.71
CA PRO A 302 -17.64 9.69 13.05
C PRO A 302 -18.92 8.83 13.07
N VAL A 303 -18.96 7.82 13.94
CA VAL A 303 -20.18 7.10 14.28
C VAL A 303 -21.17 8.10 14.85
N SER A 304 -22.22 8.39 14.09
CA SER A 304 -23.33 9.22 14.53
C SER A 304 -24.20 8.40 15.47
N SER A 305 -24.06 8.62 16.78
CA SER A 305 -25.00 8.06 17.77
C SER A 305 -26.40 8.65 17.53
N PRO A 306 -27.46 7.83 17.39
CA PRO A 306 -28.80 8.37 17.28
C PRO A 306 -29.22 8.99 18.62
N SER A 307 -29.40 10.29 18.61
CA SER A 307 -30.00 11.07 19.68
C SER A 307 -31.43 10.56 19.96
N ARG A 308 -31.64 10.00 21.16
CA ARG A 308 -32.96 9.72 21.73
C ARG A 308 -33.73 11.03 21.92
N THR A 309 -34.61 11.36 20.98
CA THR A 309 -35.69 12.32 21.21
C THR A 309 -36.83 11.60 21.93
N ALA A 310 -36.97 11.89 23.23
CA ALA A 310 -38.10 11.44 24.03
C ALA A 310 -39.34 12.29 23.70
N SER A 311 -40.20 11.79 22.82
CA SER A 311 -41.55 12.31 22.61
C SER A 311 -42.48 11.81 23.73
N ARG A 312 -42.76 12.69 24.69
CA ARG A 312 -43.84 12.53 25.69
C ARG A 312 -45.21 12.50 24.98
N PRO A 313 -46.09 11.53 25.27
CA PRO A 313 -47.48 11.63 24.83
C PRO A 313 -48.27 12.58 25.75
N ARG A 314 -48.96 13.56 25.14
CA ARG A 314 -49.98 14.39 25.78
C ARG A 314 -51.20 13.51 26.11
N ARG A 315 -51.59 13.47 27.38
CA ARG A 315 -52.91 13.01 27.82
C ARG A 315 -53.93 14.12 27.54
N SER A 316 -54.99 13.80 26.81
CA SER A 316 -56.25 14.57 26.83
C SER A 316 -57.29 13.79 27.65
N PRO A 317 -58.15 14.47 28.43
CA PRO A 317 -59.17 13.82 29.24
C PRO A 317 -60.48 13.67 28.46
N ALA A 318 -61.17 12.53 28.64
CA ALA A 318 -62.58 12.35 28.32
C ALA A 318 -63.18 11.52 29.47
N THR A 319 -63.87 12.13 30.43
CA THR A 319 -65.35 12.22 30.49
C THR A 319 -66.06 10.88 30.27
N SER A 320 -66.41 10.22 31.39
CA SER A 320 -67.55 9.29 31.46
C SER A 320 -68.86 10.10 31.32
N PRO A 321 -69.96 9.49 30.83
CA PRO A 321 -70.92 8.90 31.77
C PRO A 321 -71.66 7.63 31.29
N CYS A 322 -72.27 6.97 32.29
CA CYS A 322 -73.24 5.86 32.29
C CYS A 322 -72.72 4.45 31.97
#